data_AF-A0A0S8JHB9-F1
#
_entry.id   AF-A0A0S8JHB9-F1
#
_cell.length_a   1.000
_cell.length_b   1.000
_cell.length_c   1.000
_cell.angle_alpha   90.00
_cell.angle_beta   90.00
_cell.angle_gamma   90.00
#
_symmetry.space_group_name_H-M   'P 1'
#
loop_
_entity.id
_entity.type
_entity.pdbx_description
1 polymer ?
#
loop_
_entity_poly.entity_id
_entity_poly.type
_entity_poly.pdbx_seq_one_letter_code
_entity_poly.pdbx_strand_id
1 'polypeptide(L)'
;METIFSQVEKSFLKREGNYEMTTRLPYILVENFPKLGLMTSLRFLEWVLENPEGVISLPTGKTPEYFIKYTEFLLENWNKERGEEIRRACGLEGDRKPDLRGLHFVQIDEFYPISPEQHNSFYNYVDHYYMKGFGLDRKRSLLINSDEIPLANGKHHSDVFPDSQVDLSLIYREPKNELEKLQQASILKINDWCQNYEERIREMGGIGFFLGGIGPDGHIAFNTRGSDHHSATRLTPTNFETQAVAAADLGGIEVSRNRLVITIGLETITYNPDAVAIIFAAGEAKAGIVKASLESEPSSKYPATTLQKLPNARFYLTTGAANLLHDRIDLYYRTGPWTHEKTERAVIDLCQKIDKYGDHLVMDDLKNDPYCSLIPGMNEDTVQSVKDSIEAKIMKGIEKEKEQVFYHTGPHHDDIMLGIMPHINRQLREASNEFYFSVLTSGFTAVTNMFIIYLLTDVKRFLNASEIQMTKYPDFFEDGYKLKWDKDVSHYLDNIAAKNDDELKRGISHRMVRAIVDIWKVKSLEKLFFTIDEILSILRKSYDGSQNPPK
;
A
#
# COMPACT_ATOMS: atom_id res chain seq x y z
N MET A 1 -22.84 13.16 -19.42
CA MET A 1 -22.11 12.46 -20.49
C MET A 1 -22.53 11.00 -20.40
N GLU A 2 -22.89 10.36 -21.51
CA GLU A 2 -23.32 8.95 -21.50
C GLU A 2 -22.09 8.06 -21.34
N THR A 3 -22.03 7.30 -20.25
CA THR A 3 -20.92 6.37 -19.97
C THR A 3 -20.95 5.21 -20.94
N ILE A 4 -19.86 5.00 -21.69
CA ILE A 4 -19.75 3.89 -22.65
C ILE A 4 -18.91 2.78 -22.04
N PHE A 5 -19.55 1.67 -21.68
CA PHE A 5 -18.86 0.47 -21.23
C PHE A 5 -18.36 -0.38 -22.41
N SER A 6 -17.15 -0.91 -22.28
CA SER A 6 -16.55 -1.84 -23.24
C SER A 6 -17.23 -3.22 -23.24
N GLN A 7 -16.87 -4.12 -24.17
CA GLN A 7 -17.45 -5.47 -24.18
C GLN A 7 -16.98 -6.28 -22.97
N VAL A 8 -15.70 -6.12 -22.60
CA VAL A 8 -15.17 -6.70 -21.37
C VAL A 8 -15.96 -6.21 -20.16
N GLU A 9 -16.10 -4.90 -19.98
CA GLU A 9 -16.82 -4.29 -18.85
C GLU A 9 -18.28 -4.74 -18.78
N LYS A 10 -18.98 -4.78 -19.93
CA LYS A 10 -20.35 -5.31 -20.03
C LYS A 10 -20.46 -6.75 -19.56
N SER A 11 -19.45 -7.59 -19.79
CA SER A 11 -19.46 -8.99 -19.36
C SER A 11 -19.42 -9.13 -17.84
N PHE A 12 -18.72 -8.23 -17.13
CA PHE A 12 -18.65 -8.21 -15.68
C PHE A 12 -19.93 -7.60 -15.07
N LEU A 13 -20.41 -6.48 -15.62
CA LEU A 13 -21.67 -5.85 -15.16
C LEU A 13 -22.88 -6.79 -15.26
N LYS A 14 -22.97 -7.60 -16.33
CA LYS A 14 -24.03 -8.62 -16.46
C LYS A 14 -24.06 -9.63 -15.30
N ARG A 15 -22.93 -9.87 -14.64
CA ARG A 15 -22.84 -10.82 -13.51
C ARG A 15 -23.30 -10.21 -12.19
N GLU A 16 -23.27 -8.88 -12.06
CA GLU A 16 -23.75 -8.17 -10.86
C GLU A 16 -25.27 -8.01 -10.82
N GLY A 17 -25.93 -8.11 -11.98
CA GLY A 17 -27.33 -7.78 -12.15
C GLY A 17 -27.55 -6.29 -12.44
N ASN A 18 -28.79 -5.92 -12.78
CA ASN A 18 -29.13 -4.53 -13.10
C ASN A 18 -29.40 -3.75 -11.82
N TYR A 19 -28.67 -2.65 -11.62
CA TYR A 19 -28.96 -1.64 -10.60
C TYR A 19 -28.61 -0.26 -11.15
N GLU A 20 -29.25 0.76 -10.58
CA GLU A 20 -28.97 2.15 -10.93
C GLU A 20 -27.70 2.60 -10.21
N MET A 21 -26.76 3.20 -10.96
CA MET A 21 -25.56 3.82 -10.40
C MET A 21 -25.83 5.31 -10.23
N THR A 22 -25.89 5.79 -8.98
CA THR A 22 -26.05 7.22 -8.67
C THR A 22 -24.72 7.94 -8.44
N THR A 23 -23.62 7.19 -8.42
CA THR A 23 -22.26 7.74 -8.34
C THR A 23 -21.92 8.59 -9.56
N ARG A 24 -21.05 9.58 -9.37
CA ARG A 24 -20.60 10.49 -10.44
C ARG A 24 -19.64 9.84 -11.42
N LEU A 25 -18.94 8.81 -10.95
CA LEU A 25 -18.14 7.93 -11.78
C LEU A 25 -18.73 6.52 -11.72
N PRO A 26 -18.81 5.83 -12.85
CA PRO A 26 -19.19 4.42 -12.88
C PRO A 26 -18.17 3.56 -12.12
N TYR A 27 -18.63 2.42 -11.62
CA TYR A 27 -17.77 1.41 -11.02
C TYR A 27 -18.18 0.00 -11.42
N ILE A 28 -17.24 -0.94 -11.34
CA ILE A 28 -17.45 -2.37 -11.62
C ILE A 28 -16.86 -3.17 -10.48
N LEU A 29 -17.62 -4.16 -10.00
CA LEU A 29 -17.29 -4.99 -8.85
C LEU A 29 -16.76 -6.35 -9.26
N VAL A 30 -15.88 -6.86 -8.41
CA VAL A 30 -15.45 -8.25 -8.39
C VAL A 30 -15.38 -8.74 -6.95
N GLU A 31 -15.41 -10.06 -6.77
CA GLU A 31 -15.38 -10.67 -5.43
C GLU A 31 -14.03 -10.51 -4.72
N ASN A 32 -12.94 -10.48 -5.49
CA ASN A 32 -11.59 -10.58 -4.92
C ASN A 32 -10.53 -9.92 -5.80
N PHE A 33 -9.36 -9.75 -5.18
CA PHE A 33 -8.21 -9.08 -5.77
C PHE A 33 -7.62 -9.77 -7.02
N PRO A 34 -7.55 -11.11 -7.12
CA PRO A 34 -7.20 -11.77 -8.38
C PRO A 34 -8.16 -11.48 -9.53
N LYS A 35 -9.48 -11.57 -9.30
CA LYS A 35 -10.51 -11.23 -10.31
C LYS A 35 -10.40 -9.77 -10.76
N LEU A 36 -9.99 -8.88 -9.85
CA LEU A 36 -9.73 -7.48 -10.15
C LEU A 36 -8.62 -7.33 -11.18
N GLY A 37 -7.48 -8.01 -10.96
CA GLY A 37 -6.37 -8.04 -11.90
C GLY A 37 -6.74 -8.63 -13.26
N LEU A 38 -7.53 -9.71 -13.28
CA LEU A 38 -8.02 -10.34 -14.51
C LEU A 38 -8.88 -9.38 -15.33
N MET A 39 -9.88 -8.74 -14.71
CA MET A 39 -10.75 -7.77 -15.38
C MET A 39 -9.95 -6.60 -15.96
N THR A 40 -9.03 -6.03 -15.17
CA THR A 40 -8.14 -4.95 -15.62
C THR A 40 -7.29 -5.38 -16.80
N SER A 41 -6.72 -6.58 -16.75
CA SER A 41 -5.87 -7.12 -17.84
C SER A 41 -6.65 -7.26 -19.14
N LEU A 42 -7.85 -7.83 -19.09
CA LEU A 42 -8.71 -7.99 -20.26
C LEU A 42 -9.11 -6.63 -20.84
N ARG A 43 -9.49 -5.66 -20.00
CA ARG A 43 -9.85 -4.32 -20.47
C ARG A 43 -8.65 -3.60 -21.11
N PHE A 44 -7.47 -3.74 -20.51
CA PHE A 44 -6.24 -3.19 -21.08
C PHE A 44 -5.95 -3.78 -22.45
N LEU A 45 -6.00 -5.10 -22.60
CA LEU A 45 -5.73 -5.77 -23.88
C LEU A 45 -6.79 -5.46 -24.93
N GLU A 46 -8.06 -5.30 -24.54
CA GLU A 46 -9.13 -4.80 -25.41
C GLU A 46 -8.79 -3.40 -25.94
N TRP A 47 -8.39 -2.48 -25.05
CA TRP A 47 -8.00 -1.12 -25.44
C TRP A 47 -6.78 -1.09 -26.35
N VAL A 48 -5.77 -1.96 -26.11
CA VAL A 48 -4.57 -2.06 -26.95
C VAL A 48 -4.90 -2.55 -28.36
N LEU A 49 -5.86 -3.47 -28.51
CA LEU A 49 -6.28 -3.94 -29.84
C LEU A 49 -6.89 -2.80 -30.68
N GLU A 50 -7.56 -1.86 -30.02
CA GLU A 50 -8.12 -0.65 -30.62
C GLU A 50 -7.06 0.45 -30.83
N ASN A 51 -6.04 0.50 -29.96
CA ASN A 51 -5.02 1.55 -29.90
C ASN A 51 -3.59 0.98 -29.87
N PRO A 52 -3.13 0.30 -30.94
CA PRO A 52 -1.84 -0.41 -30.94
C PRO A 52 -0.61 0.49 -30.76
N GLU A 53 -0.75 1.78 -31.06
CA GLU A 53 0.31 2.79 -30.92
C GLU A 53 -0.05 3.85 -29.85
N GLY A 54 -1.00 3.53 -28.97
CA GLY A 54 -1.52 4.47 -27.99
C GLY A 54 -0.56 4.80 -26.84
N VAL A 55 -0.83 5.90 -26.14
CA VAL A 55 -0.07 6.33 -24.96
C VAL A 55 -0.67 5.72 -23.70
N ILE A 56 0.14 5.00 -22.93
CA ILE A 56 -0.28 4.31 -21.71
C ILE A 56 0.51 4.79 -20.50
N SER A 57 -0.11 4.72 -19.33
CA SER A 57 0.56 4.95 -18.06
C SER A 57 0.03 3.96 -17.03
N LEU A 58 0.94 3.17 -16.44
CA LEU A 58 0.63 2.03 -15.57
C LEU A 58 1.26 2.22 -14.19
N PRO A 59 0.63 1.72 -13.11
CA PRO A 59 1.06 1.99 -11.75
C PRO A 59 2.16 1.04 -11.28
N THR A 60 2.82 1.38 -10.19
CA THR A 60 3.82 0.51 -9.54
C THR A 60 3.27 -0.12 -8.25
N GLY A 61 4.10 -0.92 -7.57
CA GLY A 61 3.81 -1.49 -6.26
C GLY A 61 3.10 -2.85 -6.31
N LYS A 62 2.51 -3.24 -5.18
CA LYS A 62 1.86 -4.55 -5.01
C LYS A 62 0.46 -4.61 -5.62
N THR A 63 -0.20 -3.47 -5.73
CA THR A 63 -1.58 -3.37 -6.20
C THR A 63 -1.72 -3.97 -7.63
N PRO A 64 -0.88 -3.61 -8.63
CA PRO A 64 -1.02 -4.16 -10.00
C PRO A 64 -0.50 -5.60 -10.19
N GLU A 65 -0.08 -6.32 -9.15
CA GLU A 65 0.57 -7.63 -9.27
C GLU A 65 -0.27 -8.64 -10.09
N TYR A 66 -1.56 -8.79 -9.78
CA TYR A 66 -2.43 -9.69 -10.54
C TYR A 66 -2.73 -9.17 -11.95
N PHE A 67 -2.79 -7.85 -12.15
CA PHE A 67 -2.94 -7.28 -13.49
C PHE A 67 -1.73 -7.67 -14.37
N ILE A 68 -0.51 -7.57 -13.85
CA ILE A 68 0.72 -7.97 -14.55
C ILE A 68 0.66 -9.45 -14.88
N LYS A 69 0.45 -10.31 -13.86
CA LYS A 69 0.41 -11.77 -14.02
C LYS A 69 -0.63 -12.23 -15.05
N TYR A 70 -1.84 -11.68 -15.01
CA TYR A 70 -2.88 -12.04 -15.99
C TYR A 70 -2.55 -11.52 -17.39
N THR A 71 -1.92 -10.35 -17.50
CA THR A 71 -1.54 -9.79 -18.81
C THR A 71 -0.47 -10.65 -19.48
N GLU A 72 0.59 -11.01 -18.76
CA GLU A 72 1.62 -11.95 -19.24
C GLU A 72 0.99 -13.30 -19.61
N PHE A 73 0.19 -13.86 -18.71
CA PHE A 73 -0.48 -15.13 -18.94
C PHE A 73 -1.35 -15.11 -20.21
N LEU A 74 -2.16 -14.06 -20.41
CA LEU A 74 -3.03 -13.94 -21.58
C LEU A 74 -2.23 -13.76 -22.87
N LEU A 75 -1.13 -13.00 -22.85
CA LEU A 75 -0.26 -12.83 -24.02
C LEU A 75 0.45 -14.14 -24.38
N GLU A 76 0.94 -14.91 -23.42
CA GLU A 76 1.62 -16.19 -23.63
C GLU A 76 0.67 -17.31 -24.08
N ASN A 77 -0.61 -17.22 -23.70
CA ASN A 77 -1.62 -18.24 -23.93
C ASN A 77 -2.75 -17.77 -24.86
N TRP A 78 -2.53 -16.70 -25.63
CA TRP A 78 -3.57 -16.03 -26.42
C TRP A 78 -4.37 -16.96 -27.35
N ASN A 79 -3.65 -17.84 -28.07
CA ASN A 79 -4.18 -18.83 -29.02
C ASN A 79 -4.21 -20.26 -28.44
N LYS A 80 -4.09 -20.40 -27.12
CA LYS A 80 -4.21 -21.69 -26.44
C LYS A 80 -5.59 -21.78 -25.81
N GLU A 81 -6.12 -22.99 -25.71
CA GLU A 81 -7.46 -23.28 -25.19
C GLU A 81 -7.81 -22.49 -23.92
N ARG A 82 -6.91 -22.51 -22.92
CA ARG A 82 -7.13 -21.82 -21.64
C ARG A 82 -7.23 -20.29 -21.76
N GLY A 83 -6.41 -19.68 -22.62
CA GLY A 83 -6.46 -18.22 -22.84
C GLY A 83 -7.70 -17.83 -23.63
N GLU A 84 -8.06 -18.61 -24.66
CA GLU A 84 -9.28 -18.40 -25.44
C GLU A 84 -10.55 -18.54 -24.58
N GLU A 85 -10.61 -19.56 -23.71
CA GLU A 85 -11.70 -19.78 -22.77
C GLU A 85 -11.93 -18.54 -21.90
N ILE A 86 -10.87 -18.02 -21.27
CA ILE A 86 -10.94 -16.85 -20.39
C ILE A 86 -11.37 -15.60 -21.17
N ARG A 87 -10.77 -15.35 -22.35
CA ARG A 87 -11.08 -14.18 -23.18
C ARG A 87 -12.54 -14.18 -23.63
N ARG A 88 -13.02 -15.29 -24.20
CA ARG A 88 -14.42 -15.43 -24.65
C ARG A 88 -15.41 -15.34 -23.50
N ALA A 89 -15.11 -15.97 -22.35
CA ALA A 89 -15.97 -15.90 -21.16
C ALA A 89 -16.12 -14.46 -20.62
N CYS A 90 -15.19 -13.57 -20.96
CA CYS A 90 -15.18 -12.17 -20.51
C CYS A 90 -15.35 -11.17 -21.66
N GLY A 91 -15.92 -11.58 -22.81
CA GLY A 91 -16.29 -10.67 -23.89
C GLY A 91 -15.15 -10.11 -24.74
N LEU A 92 -13.93 -10.65 -24.62
CA LEU A 92 -12.79 -10.27 -25.46
C LEU A 92 -12.65 -11.25 -26.65
N GLU A 93 -13.35 -10.96 -27.73
CA GLU A 93 -13.35 -11.78 -28.93
C GLU A 93 -12.24 -11.42 -29.93
N GLY A 94 -11.92 -12.36 -30.81
CA GLY A 94 -10.94 -12.18 -31.89
C GLY A 94 -9.66 -13.00 -31.74
N ASP A 95 -9.04 -13.27 -32.89
CA ASP A 95 -7.84 -14.12 -32.98
C ASP A 95 -6.54 -13.30 -33.05
N ARG A 96 -6.65 -11.99 -33.30
CA ARG A 96 -5.49 -11.09 -33.35
C ARG A 96 -4.91 -10.93 -31.94
N LYS A 97 -3.68 -11.40 -31.75
CA LYS A 97 -2.91 -11.14 -30.53
C LYS A 97 -2.47 -9.66 -30.47
N PRO A 98 -2.69 -8.95 -29.35
CA PRO A 98 -2.17 -7.60 -29.17
C PRO A 98 -0.63 -7.58 -29.13
N ASP A 99 -0.05 -6.56 -29.74
CA ASP A 99 1.39 -6.29 -29.70
C ASP A 99 1.63 -5.03 -28.88
N LEU A 100 2.36 -5.15 -27.79
CA LEU A 100 2.59 -4.04 -26.86
C LEU A 100 3.77 -3.14 -27.28
N ARG A 101 4.60 -3.57 -28.24
CA ARG A 101 5.80 -2.82 -28.68
C ARG A 101 5.47 -1.49 -29.34
N GLY A 102 4.27 -1.35 -29.88
CA GLY A 102 3.79 -0.11 -30.49
C GLY A 102 3.42 0.96 -29.48
N LEU A 103 3.16 0.59 -28.22
CA LEU A 103 2.67 1.54 -27.22
C LEU A 103 3.75 2.54 -26.79
N HIS A 104 3.31 3.76 -26.52
CA HIS A 104 4.12 4.78 -25.86
C HIS A 104 3.88 4.71 -24.35
N PHE A 105 4.93 4.52 -23.56
CA PHE A 105 4.79 4.39 -22.10
C PHE A 105 5.17 5.68 -21.38
N VAL A 106 4.37 6.11 -20.41
CA VAL A 106 4.65 7.24 -19.52
C VAL A 106 4.70 6.74 -18.08
N GLN A 107 5.86 6.86 -17.44
CA GLN A 107 6.00 6.56 -16.01
C GLN A 107 5.25 7.59 -15.16
N ILE A 108 4.48 7.12 -14.18
CA ILE A 108 3.62 7.97 -13.35
C ILE A 108 4.45 8.83 -12.39
N ASP A 109 5.41 8.21 -11.71
CA ASP A 109 6.15 8.83 -10.61
C ASP A 109 7.47 8.11 -10.30
N GLU A 110 8.32 8.78 -9.53
CA GLU A 110 9.57 8.26 -8.96
C GLU A 110 9.97 9.03 -7.70
N PHE A 111 10.45 8.32 -6.67
CA PHE A 111 11.03 8.98 -5.50
C PHE A 111 12.28 9.75 -5.89
N TYR A 112 12.47 10.95 -5.34
CA TYR A 112 13.59 11.79 -5.73
C TYR A 112 14.40 12.32 -4.54
N PRO A 113 15.75 12.28 -4.62
CA PRO A 113 16.53 11.52 -5.61
C PRO A 113 16.50 10.03 -5.25
N ILE A 114 16.42 9.12 -6.22
CA ILE A 114 16.67 7.67 -6.00
C ILE A 114 17.38 7.09 -7.24
N SER A 115 18.37 6.23 -7.03
CA SER A 115 19.09 5.64 -8.17
C SER A 115 18.19 4.59 -8.86
N PRO A 116 18.10 4.60 -10.20
CA PRO A 116 17.34 3.63 -11.00
C PRO A 116 17.86 2.19 -10.88
N GLU A 117 19.08 2.01 -10.38
CA GLU A 117 19.65 0.68 -10.13
C GLU A 117 19.10 0.03 -8.84
N GLN A 118 18.50 0.82 -7.94
CA GLN A 118 17.92 0.30 -6.71
C GLN A 118 16.65 -0.50 -7.03
N HIS A 119 16.54 -1.70 -6.45
CA HIS A 119 15.42 -2.62 -6.70
C HIS A 119 14.06 -2.08 -6.24
N ASN A 120 14.07 -1.11 -5.32
CA ASN A 120 12.89 -0.44 -4.80
C ASN A 120 12.62 0.92 -5.46
N SER A 121 13.35 1.29 -6.52
CA SER A 121 12.99 2.42 -7.37
C SER A 121 11.85 2.05 -8.31
N PHE A 122 11.00 3.01 -8.63
CA PHE A 122 9.91 2.78 -9.58
C PHE A 122 10.41 2.63 -11.01
N TYR A 123 11.54 3.23 -11.35
CA TYR A 123 12.25 3.01 -12.60
C TYR A 123 12.64 1.55 -12.77
N ASN A 124 13.25 0.94 -11.75
CA ASN A 124 13.61 -0.47 -11.78
C ASN A 124 12.38 -1.37 -11.91
N TYR A 125 11.32 -1.07 -11.16
CA TYR A 125 10.03 -1.77 -11.26
C TYR A 125 9.48 -1.72 -12.68
N VAL A 126 9.40 -0.53 -13.28
CA VAL A 126 8.88 -0.31 -14.64
C VAL A 126 9.76 -1.03 -15.67
N ASP A 127 11.09 -0.96 -15.53
CA ASP A 127 12.02 -1.67 -16.42
C ASP A 127 11.83 -3.18 -16.35
N HIS A 128 11.66 -3.73 -15.15
CA HIS A 128 11.48 -5.16 -14.96
C HIS A 128 10.12 -5.67 -15.44
N TYR A 129 9.03 -5.10 -14.93
CA TYR A 129 7.69 -5.64 -15.15
C TYR A 129 7.06 -5.17 -16.48
N TYR A 130 7.37 -3.95 -16.94
CA TYR A 130 6.75 -3.40 -18.14
C TYR A 130 7.67 -3.39 -19.35
N MET A 131 8.91 -2.92 -19.22
CA MET A 131 9.82 -2.95 -20.37
C MET A 131 10.18 -4.39 -20.74
N LYS A 132 10.65 -5.18 -19.77
CA LYS A 132 11.02 -6.59 -20.01
C LYS A 132 9.81 -7.54 -19.96
N GLY A 133 8.97 -7.44 -18.93
CA GLY A 133 7.81 -8.33 -18.74
C GLY A 133 6.79 -8.23 -19.88
N PHE A 134 6.32 -7.01 -20.18
CA PHE A 134 5.37 -6.80 -21.29
C PHE A 134 6.03 -6.66 -22.66
N GLY A 135 7.35 -6.47 -22.71
CA GLY A 135 8.09 -6.26 -23.96
C GLY A 135 7.86 -4.88 -24.58
N LEU A 136 7.64 -3.84 -23.78
CA LEU A 136 7.49 -2.46 -24.26
C LEU A 136 8.80 -1.92 -24.85
N ASP A 137 8.73 -1.10 -25.90
CA ASP A 137 9.91 -0.48 -26.50
C ASP A 137 10.40 0.72 -25.68
N ARG A 138 11.58 0.58 -25.07
CA ARG A 138 12.22 1.66 -24.30
C ARG A 138 12.38 2.96 -25.07
N LYS A 139 12.56 2.91 -26.40
CA LYS A 139 12.69 4.13 -27.22
C LYS A 139 11.38 4.92 -27.33
N ARG A 140 10.25 4.27 -27.03
CA ARG A 140 8.91 4.85 -26.98
C ARG A 140 8.45 5.13 -25.56
N SER A 141 9.35 5.04 -24.58
CA SER A 141 9.04 5.24 -23.16
C SER A 141 9.59 6.56 -22.63
N LEU A 142 8.76 7.28 -21.89
CA LEU A 142 9.15 8.39 -21.03
C LEU A 142 9.34 7.85 -19.62
N LEU A 143 10.60 7.69 -19.20
CA LEU A 143 10.95 7.20 -17.87
C LEU A 143 11.54 8.33 -17.01
N ILE A 144 11.33 8.24 -15.70
CA ILE A 144 11.83 9.22 -14.73
C ILE A 144 13.14 8.65 -14.16
N ASN A 145 14.27 8.96 -14.80
CA ASN A 145 15.59 8.54 -14.32
C ASN A 145 16.26 9.66 -13.52
N SER A 146 16.30 9.54 -12.19
CA SER A 146 16.92 10.56 -11.31
C SER A 146 18.38 10.87 -11.66
N ASP A 147 19.15 9.90 -12.17
CA ASP A 147 20.57 10.07 -12.48
C ASP A 147 20.78 10.87 -13.79
N GLU A 148 19.76 10.95 -14.65
CA GLU A 148 19.79 11.70 -15.90
C GLU A 148 19.16 13.10 -15.80
N ILE A 149 18.50 13.42 -14.68
CA ILE A 149 17.89 14.74 -14.46
C ILE A 149 19.01 15.79 -14.31
N PRO A 150 19.08 16.82 -15.18
CA PRO A 150 20.17 17.79 -15.13
C PRO A 150 20.17 18.61 -13.84
N LEU A 151 21.32 18.70 -13.18
CA LEU A 151 21.53 19.55 -12.00
C LEU A 151 22.56 20.64 -12.27
N ALA A 152 22.68 21.58 -11.33
CA ALA A 152 23.61 22.70 -11.46
C ALA A 152 25.05 22.19 -11.57
N ASN A 153 25.82 22.79 -12.47
CA ASN A 153 27.21 22.44 -12.78
C ASN A 153 27.41 20.98 -13.25
N GLY A 154 26.36 20.29 -13.70
CA GLY A 154 26.44 18.88 -14.11
C GLY A 154 26.78 17.92 -12.97
N LYS A 155 26.54 18.33 -11.71
CA LYS A 155 26.80 17.50 -10.53
C LYS A 155 25.78 16.38 -10.41
N HIS A 156 26.18 15.32 -9.72
CA HIS A 156 25.29 14.23 -9.37
C HIS A 156 24.41 14.61 -8.17
N HIS A 157 23.21 14.02 -8.05
CA HIS A 157 22.26 14.37 -6.98
C HIS A 157 22.84 14.12 -5.58
N SER A 158 23.71 13.12 -5.41
CA SER A 158 24.42 12.85 -4.15
C SER A 158 25.36 13.98 -3.71
N ASP A 159 25.86 14.79 -4.66
CA ASP A 159 26.75 15.92 -4.37
C ASP A 159 25.98 17.21 -4.08
N VAL A 160 24.71 17.28 -4.53
CA VAL A 160 23.84 18.44 -4.38
C VAL A 160 22.94 18.29 -3.16
N PHE A 161 22.40 17.10 -2.94
CA PHE A 161 21.44 16.76 -1.90
C PHE A 161 22.04 15.71 -0.96
N PRO A 162 22.93 16.11 -0.03
CA PRO A 162 23.45 15.18 0.97
C PRO A 162 22.28 14.55 1.75
N ASP A 163 22.44 13.27 2.10
CA ASP A 163 21.40 12.46 2.76
C ASP A 163 20.07 12.36 1.98
N SER A 164 20.10 12.63 0.67
CA SER A 164 18.92 12.67 -0.22
C SER A 164 17.86 13.71 0.19
N GLN A 165 18.23 14.73 0.97
CA GLN A 165 17.30 15.76 1.42
C GLN A 165 17.22 16.92 0.43
N VAL A 166 15.99 17.26 0.03
CA VAL A 166 15.70 18.36 -0.89
C VAL A 166 14.79 19.37 -0.20
N ASP A 167 15.32 20.56 0.11
CA ASP A 167 14.57 21.65 0.71
C ASP A 167 13.87 22.50 -0.37
N LEU A 168 12.58 22.21 -0.64
CA LEU A 168 11.78 22.98 -1.59
C LEU A 168 11.54 24.43 -1.16
N SER A 169 11.78 24.81 0.10
CA SER A 169 11.64 26.21 0.51
C SER A 169 12.64 27.12 -0.20
N LEU A 170 13.76 26.57 -0.68
CA LEU A 170 14.76 27.28 -1.49
C LEU A 170 14.19 27.84 -2.80
N ILE A 171 13.02 27.40 -3.26
CA ILE A 171 12.33 28.00 -4.41
C ILE A 171 11.89 29.44 -4.09
N TYR A 172 11.53 29.72 -2.84
CA TYR A 172 10.86 30.98 -2.44
C TYR A 172 11.72 31.88 -1.55
N ARG A 173 12.91 31.43 -1.16
CA ARG A 173 13.81 32.19 -0.28
C ARG A 173 15.22 32.27 -0.86
N GLU A 174 15.94 33.29 -0.45
CA GLU A 174 17.36 33.44 -0.79
C GLU A 174 18.22 32.35 -0.11
N PRO A 175 19.23 31.81 -0.82
CA PRO A 175 20.17 30.86 -0.26
C PRO A 175 21.17 31.55 0.67
N LYS A 176 21.49 30.90 1.80
CA LYS A 176 22.36 31.44 2.86
C LYS A 176 23.82 31.08 2.69
N ASN A 177 24.14 30.08 1.88
CA ASN A 177 25.49 29.58 1.65
C ASN A 177 25.63 29.00 0.23
N GLU A 178 26.86 28.64 -0.16
CA GLU A 178 27.13 28.12 -1.51
C GLU A 178 26.46 26.77 -1.80
N LEU A 179 26.25 25.92 -0.79
CA LEU A 179 25.51 24.68 -0.96
C LEU A 179 24.03 24.95 -1.26
N GLU A 180 23.39 25.85 -0.51
CA GLU A 180 22.00 26.27 -0.77
C GLU A 180 21.86 26.92 -2.15
N LYS A 181 22.85 27.71 -2.63
CA LYS A 181 22.86 28.25 -3.99
C LYS A 181 22.87 27.14 -5.05
N LEU A 182 23.74 26.15 -4.86
CA LEU A 182 23.83 24.98 -5.74
C LEU A 182 22.53 24.17 -5.75
N GLN A 183 21.93 23.95 -4.57
CA GLN A 183 20.67 23.24 -4.40
C GLN A 183 19.52 24.00 -5.05
N GLN A 184 19.39 25.29 -4.80
CA GLN A 184 18.36 26.15 -5.40
C GLN A 184 18.44 26.10 -6.94
N ALA A 185 19.63 26.33 -7.51
CA ALA A 185 19.83 26.26 -8.96
C ALA A 185 19.49 24.86 -9.53
N SER A 186 19.73 23.79 -8.78
CA SER A 186 19.39 22.43 -9.19
C SER A 186 17.89 22.15 -9.11
N ILE A 187 17.20 22.63 -8.06
CA ILE A 187 15.74 22.50 -7.93
C ILE A 187 15.01 23.18 -9.11
N LEU A 188 15.48 24.36 -9.53
CA LEU A 188 14.91 25.03 -10.71
C LEU A 188 15.09 24.20 -11.99
N LYS A 189 16.25 23.55 -12.17
CA LYS A 189 16.47 22.64 -13.31
C LYS A 189 15.58 21.40 -13.26
N ILE A 190 15.29 20.86 -12.07
CA ILE A 190 14.34 19.77 -11.90
C ILE A 190 12.93 20.22 -12.30
N ASN A 191 12.53 21.46 -11.98
CA ASN A 191 11.26 22.02 -12.43
C ASN A 191 11.20 22.14 -13.96
N ASP A 192 12.27 22.64 -14.60
CA ASP A 192 12.36 22.70 -16.07
C ASP A 192 12.27 21.30 -16.69
N TRP A 193 12.91 20.30 -16.07
CA TRP A 193 12.82 18.91 -16.50
C TRP A 193 11.39 18.37 -16.38
N CYS A 194 10.68 18.67 -15.29
CA CYS A 194 9.27 18.28 -15.12
C CYS A 194 8.36 18.93 -16.18
N GLN A 195 8.61 20.19 -16.55
CA GLN A 195 7.88 20.89 -17.61
C GLN A 195 8.12 20.23 -18.97
N ASN A 196 9.36 19.90 -19.31
CA ASN A 196 9.67 19.19 -20.56
C ASN A 196 9.02 17.79 -20.58
N TYR A 197 9.04 17.08 -19.45
CA TYR A 197 8.34 15.79 -19.32
C TYR A 197 6.84 15.92 -19.62
N GLU A 198 6.18 16.94 -19.04
CA GLU A 198 4.78 17.28 -19.29
C GLU A 198 4.52 17.62 -20.78
N GLU A 199 5.37 18.45 -21.38
CA GLU A 199 5.26 18.85 -22.79
C GLU A 199 5.31 17.64 -23.71
N ARG A 200 6.27 16.72 -23.50
CA ARG A 200 6.41 15.50 -24.28
C ARG A 200 5.17 14.60 -24.18
N ILE A 201 4.53 14.53 -23.01
CA ILE A 201 3.25 13.81 -22.86
C ILE A 201 2.16 14.44 -23.72
N ARG A 202 2.07 15.78 -23.72
CA ARG A 202 1.08 16.53 -24.50
C ARG A 202 1.33 16.44 -26.00
N GLU A 203 2.59 16.44 -26.44
CA GLU A 203 2.99 16.24 -27.84
C GLU A 203 2.53 14.88 -28.39
N MET A 204 2.46 13.86 -27.53
CA MET A 204 1.90 12.55 -27.89
C MET A 204 0.35 12.51 -27.86
N GLY A 205 -0.31 13.64 -27.62
CA GLY A 205 -1.78 13.74 -27.51
C GLY A 205 -2.33 13.45 -26.11
N GLY A 206 -1.46 13.29 -25.11
CA GLY A 206 -1.84 12.92 -23.74
C GLY A 206 -2.02 11.42 -23.54
N ILE A 207 -2.21 11.02 -22.28
CA ILE A 207 -2.34 9.61 -21.90
C ILE A 207 -3.71 9.08 -22.38
N GLY A 208 -3.71 8.05 -23.21
CA GLY A 208 -4.93 7.41 -23.72
C GLY A 208 -5.47 6.30 -22.81
N PHE A 209 -4.59 5.60 -22.07
CA PHE A 209 -4.97 4.63 -21.06
C PHE A 209 -4.17 4.86 -19.78
N PHE A 210 -4.86 5.20 -18.70
CA PHE A 210 -4.27 5.39 -17.38
C PHE A 210 -4.80 4.33 -16.43
N LEU A 211 -3.91 3.60 -15.78
CA LEU A 211 -4.25 2.68 -14.69
C LEU A 211 -3.58 3.15 -13.40
N GLY A 212 -4.37 3.28 -12.34
CA GLY A 212 -3.87 3.76 -11.05
C GLY A 212 -4.54 3.07 -9.87
N GLY A 213 -3.87 3.06 -8.73
CA GLY A 213 -4.50 2.75 -7.43
C GLY A 213 -5.10 3.99 -6.79
N ILE A 214 -5.76 3.81 -5.65
CA ILE A 214 -6.22 4.91 -4.79
C ILE A 214 -5.55 4.89 -3.42
N GLY A 215 -5.00 6.04 -3.03
CA GLY A 215 -4.44 6.30 -1.73
C GLY A 215 -5.47 6.38 -0.61
N PRO A 216 -5.06 6.28 0.67
CA PRO A 216 -5.98 6.42 1.82
C PRO A 216 -6.65 7.80 1.92
N ASP A 217 -6.05 8.84 1.34
CA ASP A 217 -6.57 10.22 1.28
C ASP A 217 -7.19 10.57 -0.09
N GLY A 218 -7.32 9.59 -0.98
CA GLY A 218 -7.94 9.73 -2.29
C GLY A 218 -6.97 10.18 -3.38
N HIS A 219 -5.66 10.12 -3.11
CA HIS A 219 -4.66 10.40 -4.11
C HIS A 219 -4.65 9.37 -5.24
N ILE A 220 -4.27 9.85 -6.42
CA ILE A 220 -3.89 9.06 -7.59
C ILE A 220 -2.47 9.51 -7.96
N ALA A 221 -1.58 8.56 -8.26
CA ALA A 221 -0.14 8.82 -8.28
C ALA A 221 0.30 9.39 -6.91
N PHE A 222 1.15 10.42 -6.87
CA PHE A 222 1.46 11.16 -5.64
C PHE A 222 0.71 12.49 -5.52
N ASN A 223 -0.43 12.63 -6.21
CA ASN A 223 -1.30 13.80 -6.07
C ASN A 223 -2.14 13.69 -4.80
N THR A 224 -1.51 13.97 -3.66
CA THR A 224 -2.11 13.91 -2.30
C THR A 224 -3.23 14.92 -2.08
N ARG A 225 -4.04 14.71 -1.05
CA ARG A 225 -5.07 15.66 -0.59
C ARG A 225 -4.52 17.09 -0.56
N GLY A 226 -5.22 18.00 -1.23
CA GLY A 226 -4.81 19.39 -1.43
C GLY A 226 -4.17 19.66 -2.79
N SER A 227 -3.84 18.63 -3.57
CA SER A 227 -3.36 18.79 -4.94
C SER A 227 -4.42 19.45 -5.83
N ASP A 228 -3.97 20.40 -6.64
CA ASP A 228 -4.82 21.09 -7.61
C ASP A 228 -5.21 20.14 -8.76
N HIS A 229 -6.47 20.18 -9.19
CA HIS A 229 -6.95 19.40 -10.34
C HIS A 229 -6.28 19.82 -11.66
N HIS A 230 -5.74 21.03 -11.71
CA HIS A 230 -4.94 21.58 -12.81
C HIS A 230 -3.43 21.38 -12.63
N SER A 231 -3.02 20.60 -11.63
CA SER A 231 -1.61 20.30 -11.41
C SER A 231 -1.00 19.58 -12.62
N ALA A 232 0.21 19.99 -12.99
CA ALA A 232 1.07 19.34 -13.97
C ALA A 232 2.13 18.47 -13.26
N THR A 233 2.96 17.80 -14.07
CA THR A 233 4.14 17.07 -13.59
C THR A 233 5.04 17.95 -12.72
N ARG A 234 5.42 17.48 -11.53
CA ARG A 234 6.20 18.29 -10.57
C ARG A 234 6.98 17.44 -9.56
N LEU A 235 8.00 18.05 -8.95
CA LEU A 235 8.62 17.61 -7.71
C LEU A 235 7.80 18.11 -6.50
N THR A 236 7.38 17.22 -5.61
CA THR A 236 6.47 17.54 -4.50
C THR A 236 6.80 16.73 -3.23
N PRO A 237 6.48 17.23 -2.03
CA PRO A 237 6.57 16.43 -0.81
C PRO A 237 5.47 15.36 -0.76
N THR A 238 5.72 14.33 0.03
CA THR A 238 4.76 13.28 0.40
C THR A 238 4.07 13.65 1.73
N ASN A 239 2.80 13.25 1.91
CA ASN A 239 2.11 13.38 3.20
C ASN A 239 2.39 12.16 4.10
N PHE A 240 2.06 12.27 5.38
CA PHE A 240 2.36 11.22 6.37
C PHE A 240 1.74 9.87 5.99
N GLU A 241 0.49 9.87 5.52
CA GLU A 241 -0.22 8.65 5.11
C GLU A 241 0.51 7.94 3.95
N THR A 242 0.99 8.71 2.97
CA THR A 242 1.80 8.17 1.86
C THR A 242 3.16 7.69 2.34
N GLN A 243 3.81 8.43 3.23
CA GLN A 243 5.10 8.04 3.80
C GLN A 243 4.99 6.73 4.58
N ALA A 244 3.92 6.54 5.35
CA ALA A 244 3.67 5.33 6.11
C ALA A 244 3.46 4.10 5.21
N VAL A 245 2.76 4.27 4.09
CA VAL A 245 2.58 3.18 3.11
C VAL A 245 3.90 2.87 2.39
N ALA A 246 4.62 3.90 1.92
CA ALA A 246 5.89 3.74 1.21
C ALA A 246 7.04 3.27 2.10
N ALA A 247 6.93 3.42 3.44
CA ALA A 247 7.96 3.00 4.39
C ALA A 247 8.32 1.52 4.25
N ALA A 248 7.34 0.65 3.93
CA ALA A 248 7.60 -0.76 3.73
C ALA A 248 8.54 -1.02 2.54
N ASP A 249 8.42 -0.23 1.48
CA ASP A 249 9.16 -0.41 0.22
C ASP A 249 10.48 0.39 0.22
N LEU A 250 10.53 1.53 0.90
CA LEU A 250 11.72 2.40 1.01
C LEU A 250 12.69 2.02 2.14
N GLY A 251 12.40 0.97 2.90
CA GLY A 251 13.28 0.52 3.99
C GLY A 251 13.09 1.30 5.30
N GLY A 252 11.91 1.88 5.53
CA GLY A 252 11.49 2.44 6.81
C GLY A 252 10.90 3.84 6.73
N ILE A 253 10.22 4.25 7.81
CA ILE A 253 9.56 5.56 7.89
C ILE A 253 10.55 6.72 7.87
N GLU A 254 11.74 6.52 8.44
CA GLU A 254 12.81 7.55 8.48
C GLU A 254 13.38 7.85 7.09
N VAL A 255 13.43 6.84 6.21
CA VAL A 255 13.84 7.04 4.81
C VAL A 255 12.71 7.71 4.04
N SER A 256 11.50 7.14 4.16
CA SER A 256 10.30 7.60 3.44
C SER A 256 9.95 9.07 3.70
N ARG A 257 10.06 9.52 4.96
CA ARG A 257 9.80 10.93 5.36
C ARG A 257 10.72 11.96 4.73
N ASN A 258 11.93 11.55 4.37
CA ASN A 258 12.96 12.43 3.83
C ASN A 258 13.02 12.43 2.30
N ARG A 259 12.19 11.62 1.62
CA ARG A 259 12.16 11.52 0.16
C ARG A 259 11.02 12.36 -0.40
N LEU A 260 11.36 13.23 -1.36
CA LEU A 260 10.38 13.85 -2.23
C LEU A 260 9.98 12.87 -3.34
N VAL A 261 9.04 13.29 -4.18
CA VAL A 261 8.60 12.51 -5.32
C VAL A 261 8.40 13.40 -6.54
N ILE A 262 8.82 12.93 -7.70
CA ILE A 262 8.40 13.47 -8.98
C ILE A 262 7.17 12.69 -9.41
N THR A 263 6.09 13.38 -9.77
CA THR A 263 4.83 12.75 -10.15
C THR A 263 4.15 13.52 -11.26
N ILE A 264 3.50 12.81 -12.20
CA ILE A 264 2.58 13.43 -13.15
C ILE A 264 1.40 14.07 -12.41
N GLY A 265 0.89 15.16 -12.97
CA GLY A 265 -0.20 15.91 -12.37
C GLY A 265 -1.59 15.34 -12.64
N LEU A 266 -2.59 15.84 -11.92
CA LEU A 266 -3.99 15.47 -12.16
C LEU A 266 -4.49 15.96 -13.53
N GLU A 267 -4.04 17.14 -13.98
CA GLU A 267 -4.31 17.63 -15.33
C GLU A 267 -3.63 16.72 -16.35
N THR A 268 -2.39 16.29 -16.10
CA THR A 268 -1.64 15.40 -17.00
C THR A 268 -2.40 14.10 -17.28
N ILE A 269 -2.97 13.48 -16.23
CA ILE A 269 -3.77 12.26 -16.32
C ILE A 269 -5.05 12.47 -17.15
N THR A 270 -5.62 13.67 -17.05
CA THR A 270 -6.95 13.99 -17.60
C THR A 270 -6.90 14.91 -18.81
N TYR A 271 -5.70 15.16 -19.35
CA TYR A 271 -5.46 16.07 -20.46
C TYR A 271 -6.14 15.59 -21.75
N ASN A 272 -6.06 14.28 -22.01
CA ASN A 272 -6.79 13.65 -23.11
C ASN A 272 -8.24 13.42 -22.64
N PRO A 273 -9.24 14.08 -23.24
CA PRO A 273 -10.65 13.96 -22.82
C PRO A 273 -11.22 12.56 -23.07
N ASP A 274 -10.64 11.79 -23.99
CA ASP A 274 -11.08 10.43 -24.31
C ASP A 274 -10.33 9.36 -23.50
N ALA A 275 -9.41 9.76 -22.62
CA ALA A 275 -8.56 8.88 -21.84
C ALA A 275 -9.38 7.84 -21.06
N VAL A 276 -9.00 6.57 -21.20
CA VAL A 276 -9.49 5.48 -20.37
C VAL A 276 -8.72 5.49 -19.05
N ALA A 277 -9.18 6.27 -18.06
CA ALA A 277 -8.66 6.26 -16.69
C ALA A 277 -9.36 5.23 -15.78
N ILE A 278 -8.65 4.19 -15.34
CA ILE A 278 -9.15 3.14 -14.45
C ILE A 278 -8.47 3.24 -13.10
N ILE A 279 -9.26 3.36 -12.04
CA ILE A 279 -8.76 3.31 -10.66
C ILE A 279 -9.22 2.03 -10.01
N PHE A 280 -8.28 1.23 -9.51
CA PHE A 280 -8.63 -0.01 -8.84
C PHE A 280 -8.40 0.05 -7.33
N ALA A 281 -9.36 -0.46 -6.57
CA ALA A 281 -9.34 -0.45 -5.11
C ALA A 281 -9.86 -1.78 -4.54
N ALA A 282 -9.15 -2.30 -3.55
CA ALA A 282 -9.46 -3.57 -2.93
C ALA A 282 -9.45 -3.47 -1.40
N GLY A 283 -10.38 -4.19 -0.77
CA GLY A 283 -10.51 -4.28 0.67
C GLY A 283 -11.34 -3.18 1.31
N GLU A 284 -11.95 -3.51 2.45
CA GLU A 284 -12.84 -2.63 3.22
C GLU A 284 -12.14 -1.37 3.74
N ALA A 285 -10.84 -1.44 4.01
CA ALA A 285 -10.04 -0.27 4.41
C ALA A 285 -10.07 0.87 3.38
N LYS A 286 -10.44 0.60 2.11
CA LYS A 286 -10.59 1.61 1.05
C LYS A 286 -12.02 2.12 0.88
N ALA A 287 -13.01 1.53 1.53
CA ALA A 287 -14.42 1.82 1.26
C ALA A 287 -14.80 3.28 1.53
N GLY A 288 -14.31 3.85 2.63
CA GLY A 288 -14.58 5.26 2.96
C GLY A 288 -14.04 6.23 1.92
N ILE A 289 -12.82 5.99 1.41
CA ILE A 289 -12.21 6.89 0.42
C ILE A 289 -12.75 6.67 -0.99
N VAL A 290 -13.11 5.42 -1.35
CA VAL A 290 -13.82 5.10 -2.59
C VAL A 290 -15.17 5.80 -2.62
N LYS A 291 -15.95 5.71 -1.53
CA LYS A 291 -17.21 6.44 -1.37
C LYS A 291 -17.02 7.94 -1.60
N ALA A 292 -16.07 8.54 -0.90
CA ALA A 292 -15.80 9.97 -1.04
C ALA A 292 -15.42 10.35 -2.49
N SER A 293 -14.64 9.52 -3.18
CA SER A 293 -14.18 9.79 -4.55
C SER A 293 -15.28 9.64 -5.61
N LEU A 294 -16.21 8.71 -5.41
CA LEU A 294 -17.29 8.40 -6.35
C LEU A 294 -18.54 9.26 -6.15
N GLU A 295 -18.81 9.74 -4.94
CA GLU A 295 -20.08 10.39 -4.59
C GLU A 295 -19.96 11.88 -4.27
N SER A 296 -18.78 12.36 -3.88
CA SER A 296 -18.57 13.78 -3.59
C SER A 296 -18.44 14.62 -4.86
N GLU A 297 -18.79 15.91 -4.75
CA GLU A 297 -18.42 16.91 -5.76
C GLU A 297 -16.91 16.98 -5.98
N PRO A 298 -16.45 17.40 -7.18
CA PRO A 298 -15.04 17.65 -7.45
C PRO A 298 -14.39 18.54 -6.37
N SER A 299 -13.32 18.02 -5.76
CA SER A 299 -12.62 18.71 -4.68
C SER A 299 -11.16 18.28 -4.59
N SER A 300 -10.26 19.23 -4.28
CA SER A 300 -8.87 18.92 -3.93
C SER A 300 -8.75 18.13 -2.62
N LYS A 301 -9.81 18.09 -1.79
CA LYS A 301 -9.88 17.21 -0.63
C LYS A 301 -9.80 15.74 -1.00
N TYR A 302 -10.36 15.39 -2.17
CA TYR A 302 -10.40 14.03 -2.71
C TYR A 302 -9.86 14.06 -4.15
N PRO A 303 -8.53 14.02 -4.35
CA PRO A 303 -7.88 14.20 -5.65
C PRO A 303 -8.48 13.35 -6.78
N ALA A 304 -8.87 12.11 -6.49
CA ALA A 304 -9.49 11.20 -7.45
C ALA A 304 -10.79 11.72 -8.09
N THR A 305 -11.47 12.67 -7.47
CA THR A 305 -12.66 13.33 -8.05
C THR A 305 -12.35 14.09 -9.35
N THR A 306 -11.07 14.40 -9.64
CA THR A 306 -10.67 15.00 -10.93
C THR A 306 -11.10 14.17 -12.13
N LEU A 307 -11.18 12.83 -11.96
CA LEU A 307 -11.54 11.91 -13.04
C LEU A 307 -13.00 12.05 -13.47
N GLN A 308 -13.86 12.67 -12.66
CA GLN A 308 -15.29 12.88 -12.97
C GLN A 308 -15.51 13.68 -14.27
N LYS A 309 -14.49 14.41 -14.78
CA LYS A 309 -14.56 15.11 -16.05
C LYS A 309 -14.36 14.22 -17.28
N LEU A 310 -13.83 13.00 -17.11
CA LEU A 310 -13.59 12.06 -18.21
C LEU A 310 -14.81 11.15 -18.41
N PRO A 311 -15.41 11.08 -19.61
CA PRO A 311 -16.52 10.18 -19.92
C PRO A 311 -16.11 8.71 -19.77
N ASN A 312 -14.85 8.43 -20.10
CA ASN A 312 -14.22 7.15 -19.97
C ASN A 312 -13.40 7.14 -18.68
N ALA A 313 -13.94 7.44 -17.50
CA ALA A 313 -13.28 7.12 -16.24
C ALA A 313 -14.16 6.18 -15.41
N ARG A 314 -13.54 5.23 -14.71
CA ARG A 314 -14.28 4.28 -13.86
C ARG A 314 -13.43 3.67 -12.77
N PHE A 315 -14.11 3.16 -11.74
CA PHE A 315 -13.48 2.45 -10.64
C PHE A 315 -13.69 0.95 -10.75
N TYR A 316 -12.63 0.16 -10.58
CA TYR A 316 -12.71 -1.28 -10.45
C TYR A 316 -12.53 -1.64 -8.98
N LEU A 317 -13.54 -2.25 -8.38
CA LEU A 317 -13.60 -2.41 -6.93
C LEU A 317 -13.77 -3.88 -6.55
N THR A 318 -13.17 -4.29 -5.44
CA THR A 318 -13.70 -5.48 -4.75
C THR A 318 -14.99 -5.12 -4.03
N THR A 319 -15.89 -6.09 -3.80
CA THR A 319 -17.11 -5.89 -3.00
C THR A 319 -16.85 -5.19 -1.66
N GLY A 320 -15.76 -5.55 -0.95
CA GLY A 320 -15.36 -4.89 0.29
C GLY A 320 -15.03 -3.40 0.13
N ALA A 321 -14.43 -2.98 -0.98
CA ALA A 321 -14.10 -1.59 -1.24
C ALA A 321 -15.31 -0.74 -1.66
N ALA A 322 -16.42 -1.39 -2.01
CA ALA A 322 -17.66 -0.75 -2.42
C ALA A 322 -18.74 -0.77 -1.33
N ASN A 323 -18.48 -1.40 -0.17
CA ASN A 323 -19.51 -1.73 0.82
C ASN A 323 -20.16 -0.52 1.51
N LEU A 324 -19.55 0.67 1.41
CA LEU A 324 -20.08 1.93 1.94
C LEU A 324 -20.75 2.84 0.90
N LEU A 325 -20.74 2.46 -0.39
CA LEU A 325 -21.43 3.21 -1.44
C LEU A 325 -22.95 3.18 -1.22
N HIS A 326 -23.61 4.32 -1.42
CA HIS A 326 -25.05 4.43 -1.20
C HIS A 326 -25.82 3.46 -2.10
N ASP A 327 -25.45 3.34 -3.38
CA ASP A 327 -26.06 2.38 -4.31
C ASP A 327 -25.99 0.93 -3.80
N ARG A 328 -24.87 0.58 -3.14
CA ARG A 328 -24.65 -0.78 -2.63
C ARG A 328 -25.41 -1.05 -1.34
N ILE A 329 -25.51 -0.04 -0.49
CA ILE A 329 -26.32 -0.09 0.73
C ILE A 329 -27.81 -0.19 0.35
N ASP A 330 -28.27 0.66 -0.58
CA ASP A 330 -29.66 0.67 -1.02
C ASP A 330 -30.03 -0.67 -1.70
N LEU A 331 -29.17 -1.18 -2.59
CA LEU A 331 -29.36 -2.50 -3.21
C LEU A 331 -29.46 -3.61 -2.17
N TYR A 332 -28.61 -3.60 -1.12
CA TYR A 332 -28.64 -4.59 -0.04
C TYR A 332 -30.00 -4.62 0.67
N TYR A 333 -30.58 -3.46 0.98
CA TYR A 333 -31.88 -3.41 1.66
C TYR A 333 -33.06 -3.71 0.74
N ARG A 334 -33.04 -3.24 -0.51
CA ARG A 334 -34.17 -3.35 -1.44
C ARG A 334 -34.27 -4.67 -2.19
N THR A 335 -33.21 -5.47 -2.22
CA THR A 335 -33.17 -6.73 -2.98
C THR A 335 -32.93 -7.95 -2.10
N GLY A 336 -33.37 -9.12 -2.59
CA GLY A 336 -33.25 -10.38 -1.87
C GLY A 336 -34.19 -10.50 -0.65
N PRO A 337 -34.17 -11.63 0.06
CA PRO A 337 -35.03 -11.85 1.22
C PRO A 337 -34.68 -10.88 2.36
N TRP A 338 -35.69 -10.53 3.18
CA TRP A 338 -35.49 -9.78 4.41
C TRP A 338 -35.11 -10.72 5.55
N THR A 339 -33.84 -10.72 5.95
CA THR A 339 -33.33 -11.54 7.07
C THR A 339 -33.37 -10.75 8.37
N HIS A 340 -33.28 -11.42 9.52
CA HIS A 340 -33.15 -10.73 10.80
C HIS A 340 -31.88 -9.87 10.85
N GLU A 341 -30.79 -10.30 10.23
CA GLU A 341 -29.54 -9.53 10.09
C GLU A 341 -29.76 -8.17 9.39
N LYS A 342 -30.67 -8.09 8.40
CA LYS A 342 -31.05 -6.80 7.79
C LYS A 342 -31.77 -5.91 8.78
N THR A 343 -32.67 -6.46 9.61
CA THR A 343 -33.32 -5.72 10.69
C THR A 343 -32.30 -5.19 11.69
N GLU A 344 -31.38 -6.05 12.16
CA GLU A 344 -30.32 -5.63 13.09
C GLU A 344 -29.50 -4.48 12.52
N ARG A 345 -29.01 -4.64 11.28
CA ARG A 345 -28.20 -3.60 10.62
C ARG A 345 -28.99 -2.31 10.44
N ALA A 346 -30.22 -2.36 9.94
CA ALA A 346 -31.04 -1.16 9.75
C ALA A 346 -31.27 -0.39 11.05
N VAL A 347 -31.61 -1.09 12.13
CA VAL A 347 -31.86 -0.47 13.45
C VAL A 347 -30.58 0.11 14.05
N ILE A 348 -29.45 -0.59 13.95
CA ILE A 348 -28.15 -0.10 14.43
C ILE A 348 -27.70 1.13 13.64
N ASP A 349 -27.79 1.08 12.31
CA ASP A 349 -27.46 2.20 11.43
C ASP A 349 -28.36 3.42 11.73
N LEU A 350 -29.64 3.20 12.00
CA LEU A 350 -30.57 4.25 12.44
C LEU A 350 -30.13 4.87 13.77
N CYS A 351 -29.80 4.06 14.79
CA CYS A 351 -29.34 4.55 16.09
C CYS A 351 -28.15 5.51 15.94
N GLN A 352 -27.17 5.13 15.13
CA GLN A 352 -26.00 5.95 14.84
C GLN A 352 -26.37 7.23 14.07
N LYS A 353 -27.28 7.14 13.09
CA LYS A 353 -27.70 8.26 12.25
C LYS A 353 -28.42 9.37 13.01
N ILE A 354 -29.25 9.02 14.00
CA ILE A 354 -30.01 10.00 14.80
C ILE A 354 -29.44 10.23 16.20
N ASP A 355 -28.28 9.65 16.49
CA ASP A 355 -27.58 9.73 17.78
C ASP A 355 -28.50 9.37 18.97
N LYS A 356 -29.18 8.23 18.87
CA LYS A 356 -30.05 7.69 19.93
C LYS A 356 -29.65 6.27 20.29
N TYR A 357 -29.69 5.96 21.58
CA TYR A 357 -29.63 4.59 22.06
C TYR A 357 -30.86 3.80 21.60
N GLY A 358 -30.69 2.50 21.35
CA GLY A 358 -31.78 1.62 20.93
C GLY A 358 -33.00 1.70 21.85
N ASP A 359 -32.79 1.77 23.17
CA ASP A 359 -33.85 1.90 24.17
C ASP A 359 -34.70 3.18 24.05
N HIS A 360 -34.19 4.19 23.34
CA HIS A 360 -34.85 5.48 23.15
C HIS A 360 -35.46 5.64 21.75
N LEU A 361 -35.37 4.61 20.90
CA LEU A 361 -36.04 4.62 19.60
C LEU A 361 -37.55 4.51 19.79
N VAL A 362 -38.29 5.36 19.10
CA VAL A 362 -39.75 5.25 19.00
C VAL A 362 -40.18 4.76 17.62
N MET A 363 -41.40 4.25 17.50
CA MET A 363 -41.92 3.73 16.22
C MET A 363 -41.85 4.73 15.06
N ASP A 364 -41.97 6.03 15.34
CA ASP A 364 -41.86 7.05 14.31
C ASP A 364 -40.43 7.22 13.80
N ASP A 365 -39.40 6.98 14.63
CA ASP A 365 -38.00 6.98 14.17
C ASP A 365 -37.80 5.88 13.10
N LEU A 366 -38.31 4.68 13.36
CA LEU A 366 -38.21 3.54 12.45
C LEU A 366 -39.01 3.75 11.15
N LYS A 367 -40.22 4.32 11.24
CA LYS A 367 -41.06 4.60 10.06
C LYS A 367 -40.48 5.69 9.17
N ASN A 368 -39.80 6.68 9.75
CA ASN A 368 -39.21 7.78 9.01
C ASN A 368 -37.86 7.43 8.37
N ASP A 369 -37.24 6.31 8.74
CA ASP A 369 -36.01 5.85 8.11
C ASP A 369 -36.28 5.07 6.81
N PRO A 370 -35.55 5.37 5.71
CA PRO A 370 -35.76 4.71 4.42
C PRO A 370 -35.57 3.19 4.42
N TYR A 371 -34.80 2.64 5.37
CA TYR A 371 -34.51 1.21 5.44
C TYR A 371 -35.28 0.52 6.57
N CYS A 372 -35.39 1.13 7.75
CA CYS A 372 -36.22 0.55 8.81
C CYS A 372 -37.70 0.44 8.39
N SER A 373 -38.22 1.39 7.59
CA SER A 373 -39.58 1.32 7.04
C SER A 373 -39.84 0.11 6.14
N LEU A 374 -38.79 -0.58 5.69
CA LEU A 374 -38.89 -1.81 4.88
C LEU A 374 -38.96 -3.09 5.75
N ILE A 375 -38.81 -3.00 7.08
CA ILE A 375 -38.85 -4.16 7.98
C ILE A 375 -40.25 -4.82 7.92
N PRO A 376 -40.37 -6.09 7.49
CA PRO A 376 -41.65 -6.78 7.46
C PRO A 376 -42.21 -7.01 8.86
N GLY A 377 -43.48 -6.67 9.06
CA GLY A 377 -44.15 -6.90 10.35
C GLY A 377 -43.64 -6.04 11.51
N MET A 378 -42.97 -4.92 11.20
CA MET A 378 -42.43 -3.99 12.19
C MET A 378 -43.48 -3.57 13.25
N ASN A 379 -43.12 -3.68 14.52
CA ASN A 379 -43.95 -3.47 15.70
C ASN A 379 -43.12 -2.98 16.91
N GLU A 380 -43.75 -2.80 18.08
CA GLU A 380 -43.09 -2.29 19.29
C GLU A 380 -41.96 -3.20 19.79
N ASP A 381 -42.02 -4.51 19.50
CA ASP A 381 -41.00 -5.49 19.90
C ASP A 381 -39.80 -5.55 18.94
N THR A 382 -39.84 -4.83 17.81
CA THR A 382 -38.81 -4.92 16.76
C THR A 382 -37.43 -4.52 17.29
N VAL A 383 -37.34 -3.42 18.02
CA VAL A 383 -36.07 -2.97 18.63
C VAL A 383 -35.60 -3.93 19.71
N GLN A 384 -36.54 -4.48 20.51
CA GLN A 384 -36.20 -5.47 21.53
C GLN A 384 -35.63 -6.74 20.91
N SER A 385 -36.19 -7.21 19.79
CA SER A 385 -35.66 -8.39 19.08
C SER A 385 -34.21 -8.19 18.59
N VAL A 386 -33.87 -6.99 18.13
CA VAL A 386 -32.49 -6.65 17.74
C VAL A 386 -31.59 -6.67 18.97
N LYS A 387 -32.01 -6.06 20.08
CA LYS A 387 -31.25 -6.06 21.33
C LYS A 387 -30.99 -7.48 21.83
N ASP A 388 -32.02 -8.32 21.87
CA ASP A 388 -31.92 -9.71 22.32
C ASP A 388 -30.93 -10.50 21.46
N SER A 389 -30.95 -10.28 20.14
CA SER A 389 -30.02 -10.93 19.22
C SER A 389 -28.57 -10.44 19.40
N ILE A 390 -28.36 -9.13 19.60
CA ILE A 390 -27.03 -8.58 19.90
C ILE A 390 -26.51 -9.07 21.26
N GLU A 391 -27.36 -9.10 22.28
CA GLU A 391 -27.01 -9.64 23.59
C GLU A 391 -26.64 -11.12 23.49
N ALA A 392 -27.42 -11.93 22.76
CA ALA A 392 -27.11 -13.33 22.52
C ALA A 392 -25.75 -13.51 21.83
N LYS A 393 -25.40 -12.66 20.85
CA LYS A 393 -24.08 -12.67 20.19
C LYS A 393 -22.94 -12.30 21.16
N ILE A 394 -23.15 -11.30 22.02
CA ILE A 394 -22.18 -10.91 23.05
C ILE A 394 -22.00 -12.05 24.06
N MET A 395 -23.10 -12.62 24.56
CA MET A 395 -23.09 -13.74 25.51
C MET A 395 -22.36 -14.95 24.95
N LYS A 396 -22.62 -15.29 23.67
CA LYS A 396 -21.87 -16.33 22.96
C LYS A 396 -20.37 -16.02 22.87
N GLY A 397 -20.01 -14.77 22.58
CA GLY A 397 -18.60 -14.33 22.49
C GLY A 397 -17.84 -14.30 23.82
N ILE A 398 -18.52 -14.36 24.97
CA ILE A 398 -17.91 -14.45 26.30
C ILE A 398 -17.93 -15.86 26.90
N GLU A 399 -18.49 -16.84 26.19
CA GLU A 399 -18.45 -18.24 26.60
C GLU A 399 -17.00 -18.71 26.72
N LYS A 400 -16.73 -19.52 27.74
CA LYS A 400 -15.40 -20.10 27.96
C LYS A 400 -15.30 -21.42 27.20
N GLU A 401 -14.47 -21.42 26.19
CA GLU A 401 -14.07 -22.64 25.49
C GLU A 401 -13.08 -23.44 26.33
N LYS A 402 -13.27 -24.76 26.41
CA LYS A 402 -12.44 -25.71 27.16
C LYS A 402 -12.07 -26.89 26.27
N GLU A 403 -10.92 -27.51 26.54
CA GLU A 403 -10.44 -28.68 25.79
C GLU A 403 -10.37 -28.42 24.27
N GLN A 404 -10.07 -27.18 23.87
CA GLN A 404 -9.95 -26.77 22.48
C GLN A 404 -8.50 -26.62 22.05
N VAL A 405 -8.27 -26.76 20.74
CA VAL A 405 -6.99 -26.47 20.10
C VAL A 405 -7.16 -25.25 19.19
N PHE A 406 -6.45 -24.17 19.49
CA PHE A 406 -6.47 -22.94 18.70
C PHE A 406 -5.21 -22.84 17.85
N TYR A 407 -5.41 -22.56 16.55
CA TYR A 407 -4.32 -22.26 15.63
C TYR A 407 -4.43 -20.82 15.14
N HIS A 408 -3.51 -19.98 15.60
CA HIS A 408 -3.41 -18.59 15.17
C HIS A 408 -2.30 -18.44 14.14
N THR A 409 -2.67 -17.90 12.98
CA THR A 409 -1.72 -17.48 11.95
C THR A 409 -1.69 -15.96 11.89
N GLY A 410 -0.48 -15.39 11.82
CA GLY A 410 -0.28 -13.96 11.64
C GLY A 410 0.82 -13.73 10.61
N PRO A 411 0.70 -12.73 9.72
CA PRO A 411 1.82 -12.34 8.90
C PRO A 411 2.97 -11.87 9.79
N HIS A 412 2.74 -10.94 10.71
CA HIS A 412 3.73 -10.42 11.64
C HIS A 412 3.42 -10.83 13.10
N HIS A 413 4.45 -10.85 13.96
CA HIS A 413 4.27 -11.21 15.37
C HIS A 413 3.39 -10.19 16.13
N ASP A 414 3.46 -8.92 15.72
CA ASP A 414 2.62 -7.86 16.27
C ASP A 414 1.15 -7.99 15.86
N ASP A 415 0.80 -8.66 14.76
CA ASP A 415 -0.61 -8.74 14.31
C ASP A 415 -1.45 -9.55 15.30
N ILE A 416 -0.86 -10.60 15.88
CA ILE A 416 -1.52 -11.40 16.92
C ILE A 416 -1.61 -10.58 18.22
N MET A 417 -0.52 -9.90 18.59
CA MET A 417 -0.46 -9.11 19.83
C MET A 417 -1.35 -7.85 19.80
N LEU A 418 -1.42 -7.16 18.67
CA LEU A 418 -2.16 -5.90 18.51
C LEU A 418 -3.59 -6.14 18.04
N GLY A 419 -3.82 -7.17 17.20
CA GLY A 419 -5.11 -7.41 16.58
C GLY A 419 -6.08 -8.19 17.47
N ILE A 420 -5.62 -9.30 18.06
CA ILE A 420 -6.52 -10.27 18.70
C ILE A 420 -6.13 -10.68 20.12
N MET A 421 -5.03 -10.16 20.66
CA MET A 421 -4.61 -10.43 22.05
C MET A 421 -5.72 -10.21 23.09
N PRO A 422 -6.57 -9.16 23.02
CA PRO A 422 -7.66 -9.01 23.98
C PRO A 422 -8.64 -10.20 23.99
N HIS A 423 -8.86 -10.81 22.82
CA HIS A 423 -9.70 -12.00 22.68
C HIS A 423 -8.95 -13.25 23.17
N ILE A 424 -7.75 -13.48 22.66
CA ILE A 424 -6.92 -14.66 22.97
C ILE A 424 -6.58 -14.74 24.47
N ASN A 425 -6.30 -13.62 25.13
CA ASN A 425 -5.89 -13.60 26.55
C ASN A 425 -6.95 -14.22 27.48
N ARG A 426 -8.23 -14.17 27.10
CA ARG A 426 -9.29 -14.83 27.88
C ARG A 426 -9.24 -16.35 27.71
N GLN A 427 -8.99 -16.82 26.48
CA GLN A 427 -8.92 -18.25 26.16
C GLN A 427 -7.61 -18.88 26.68
N LEU A 428 -6.49 -18.15 26.67
CA LEU A 428 -5.18 -18.57 27.21
C LEU A 428 -5.19 -18.85 28.72
N ARG A 429 -6.14 -18.27 29.45
CA ARG A 429 -6.29 -18.49 30.91
C ARG A 429 -6.94 -19.83 31.24
N GLU A 430 -7.52 -20.51 30.26
CA GLU A 430 -8.12 -21.81 30.43
C GLU A 430 -7.08 -22.90 30.15
N ALA A 431 -6.62 -23.56 31.21
CA ALA A 431 -5.48 -24.50 31.16
C ALA A 431 -5.77 -25.77 30.34
N SER A 432 -7.04 -26.07 30.09
CA SER A 432 -7.43 -27.20 29.23
C SER A 432 -7.27 -26.93 27.73
N ASN A 433 -7.03 -25.68 27.32
CA ASN A 433 -6.86 -25.31 25.93
C ASN A 433 -5.39 -25.38 25.49
N GLU A 434 -5.17 -25.70 24.21
CA GLU A 434 -3.86 -25.72 23.58
C GLU A 434 -3.78 -24.64 22.49
N PHE A 435 -2.68 -23.89 22.45
CA PHE A 435 -2.50 -22.78 21.50
C PHE A 435 -1.24 -22.96 20.67
N TYR A 436 -1.42 -22.82 19.36
CA TYR A 436 -0.35 -22.83 18.38
C TYR A 436 -0.33 -21.49 17.66
N PHE A 437 0.83 -20.83 17.68
CA PHE A 437 1.06 -19.57 16.99
C PHE A 437 2.04 -19.78 15.83
N SER A 438 1.63 -19.43 14.62
CA SER A 438 2.48 -19.46 13.43
C SER A 438 2.57 -18.08 12.81
N VAL A 439 3.78 -17.51 12.86
CA VAL A 439 4.08 -16.23 12.22
C VAL A 439 4.70 -16.53 10.86
N LEU A 440 4.03 -16.08 9.79
CA LEU A 440 4.30 -16.50 8.41
C LEU A 440 5.19 -15.52 7.63
N THR A 441 5.49 -14.34 8.17
CA THR A 441 6.43 -13.39 7.58
C THR A 441 7.48 -12.96 8.61
N SER A 442 8.70 -12.70 8.16
CA SER A 442 9.73 -12.12 9.02
C SER A 442 9.60 -10.59 8.97
N GLY A 443 9.75 -9.93 10.13
CA GLY A 443 9.79 -8.47 10.23
C GLY A 443 11.07 -7.85 9.65
N PHE A 444 11.67 -8.45 8.63
CA PHE A 444 12.99 -8.04 8.10
C PHE A 444 12.98 -6.60 7.56
N THR A 445 11.83 -6.09 7.11
CA THR A 445 11.67 -4.72 6.62
C THR A 445 11.46 -3.69 7.73
N ALA A 446 11.36 -4.11 9.00
CA ALA A 446 11.11 -3.22 10.13
C ALA A 446 12.40 -2.62 10.74
N VAL A 447 13.58 -3.09 10.31
CA VAL A 447 14.87 -2.71 10.89
C VAL A 447 15.79 -2.11 9.82
N THR A 448 16.20 -0.87 10.00
CA THR A 448 17.09 -0.17 9.07
C THR A 448 18.56 -0.59 9.26
N ASN A 449 19.38 -0.44 8.22
CA ASN A 449 20.82 -0.69 8.31
C ASN A 449 21.44 0.22 9.37
N MET A 450 21.02 1.48 9.41
CA MET A 450 21.49 2.47 10.39
C MET A 450 21.22 2.04 11.83
N PHE A 451 20.03 1.49 12.13
CA PHE A 451 19.72 0.99 13.46
C PHE A 451 20.68 -0.12 13.88
N ILE A 452 20.92 -1.11 13.02
CA ILE A 452 21.87 -2.19 13.30
C ILE A 452 23.30 -1.67 13.41
N ILE A 453 23.71 -0.73 12.55
CA ILE A 453 25.04 -0.11 12.61
C ILE A 453 25.25 0.58 13.97
N TYR A 454 24.27 1.32 14.47
CA TYR A 454 24.35 1.94 15.79
C TYR A 454 24.47 0.91 16.90
N LEU A 455 23.62 -0.13 16.89
CA LEU A 455 23.68 -1.21 17.88
C LEU A 455 25.03 -1.95 17.86
N LEU A 456 25.55 -2.30 16.68
CA LEU A 456 26.84 -2.98 16.55
C LEU A 456 28.01 -2.08 16.95
N THR A 457 27.89 -0.77 16.73
CA THR A 457 28.88 0.20 17.22
C THR A 457 28.88 0.26 18.75
N ASP A 458 27.70 0.26 19.38
CA ASP A 458 27.57 0.17 20.84
C ASP A 458 28.10 -1.17 21.38
N VAL A 459 27.80 -2.29 20.72
CA VAL A 459 28.34 -3.62 21.08
C VAL A 459 29.86 -3.61 21.05
N LYS A 460 30.50 -3.07 20.00
CA LYS A 460 31.97 -2.95 19.92
C LYS A 460 32.51 -2.09 21.07
N ARG A 461 31.86 -0.95 21.35
CA ARG A 461 32.23 -0.06 22.45
C ARG A 461 32.25 -0.82 23.78
N PHE A 462 31.16 -1.53 24.12
CA PHE A 462 31.05 -2.30 25.37
C PHE A 462 32.00 -3.51 25.42
N LEU A 463 32.23 -4.20 24.30
CA LEU A 463 33.21 -5.30 24.24
C LEU A 463 34.64 -4.79 24.50
N ASN A 464 35.02 -3.67 23.87
CA ASN A 464 36.33 -3.03 24.07
C ASN A 464 36.51 -2.55 25.52
N ALA A 465 35.44 -2.05 26.14
CA ALA A 465 35.43 -1.67 27.55
C ALA A 465 35.36 -2.86 28.53
N SER A 466 35.29 -4.11 28.04
CA SER A 466 35.11 -5.31 28.88
C SER A 466 33.81 -5.34 29.69
N GLU A 467 32.77 -4.64 29.23
CA GLU A 467 31.49 -4.46 29.93
C GLU A 467 30.42 -5.50 29.56
N ILE A 468 30.71 -6.36 28.58
CA ILE A 468 29.89 -7.55 28.24
C ILE A 468 30.59 -8.78 28.85
N GLN A 469 30.54 -8.93 30.18
CA GLN A 469 31.38 -9.91 30.88
C GLN A 469 31.01 -11.36 30.56
N MET A 470 29.78 -11.61 30.08
CA MET A 470 29.34 -12.96 29.75
C MET A 470 30.19 -13.63 28.65
N THR A 471 30.86 -12.87 27.79
CA THR A 471 31.77 -13.44 26.78
C THR A 471 33.05 -14.05 27.36
N LYS A 472 33.32 -13.81 28.66
CA LYS A 472 34.48 -14.35 29.39
C LYS A 472 34.20 -15.71 30.03
N TYR A 473 32.95 -16.17 30.06
CA TYR A 473 32.65 -17.51 30.57
C TYR A 473 33.19 -18.57 29.61
N PRO A 474 33.85 -19.64 30.12
CA PRO A 474 34.48 -20.66 29.26
C PRO A 474 33.50 -21.34 28.30
N ASP A 475 32.24 -21.48 28.70
CA ASP A 475 31.17 -22.16 27.99
C ASP A 475 30.35 -21.22 27.09
N PHE A 476 30.62 -19.90 27.09
CA PHE A 476 29.77 -18.92 26.42
C PHE A 476 29.61 -19.20 24.92
N PHE A 477 30.71 -19.48 24.22
CA PHE A 477 30.70 -19.74 22.77
C PHE A 477 30.34 -21.20 22.38
N GLU A 478 29.99 -22.02 23.36
CA GLU A 478 29.53 -23.40 23.15
C GLU A 478 28.01 -23.49 23.31
N ASP A 479 27.52 -23.29 24.53
CA ASP A 479 26.10 -23.35 24.87
C ASP A 479 25.65 -22.21 25.80
N GLY A 480 26.58 -21.53 26.49
CA GLY A 480 26.27 -20.46 27.43
C GLY A 480 25.54 -19.26 26.81
N TYR A 481 25.74 -18.99 25.50
CA TYR A 481 25.00 -17.95 24.78
C TYR A 481 23.48 -18.22 24.74
N LYS A 482 23.04 -19.48 24.85
CA LYS A 482 21.62 -19.87 24.83
C LYS A 482 20.88 -19.56 26.14
N LEU A 483 21.62 -19.28 27.21
CA LEU A 483 21.06 -19.07 28.55
C LEU A 483 20.77 -17.59 28.80
N LYS A 484 19.87 -17.29 29.74
CA LYS A 484 19.64 -15.93 30.30
C LYS A 484 19.14 -14.86 29.32
N TRP A 485 18.52 -15.22 28.20
CA TRP A 485 17.88 -14.26 27.29
C TRP A 485 16.83 -13.37 27.99
N ASP A 486 16.10 -13.91 28.96
CA ASP A 486 15.12 -13.14 29.76
C ASP A 486 15.80 -12.07 30.62
N LYS A 487 17.02 -12.35 31.12
CA LYS A 487 17.79 -11.37 31.89
C LYS A 487 18.15 -10.16 31.03
N ASP A 488 18.46 -10.37 29.75
CA ASP A 488 18.78 -9.27 28.84
C ASP A 488 17.54 -8.38 28.61
N VAL A 489 16.34 -8.97 28.56
CA VAL A 489 15.07 -8.23 28.49
C VAL A 489 14.81 -7.44 29.77
N SER A 490 14.91 -8.09 30.95
CA SER A 490 14.74 -7.39 32.23
C SER A 490 15.74 -6.26 32.39
N HIS A 491 17.02 -6.49 32.05
CA HIS A 491 18.07 -5.46 32.11
C HIS A 491 17.72 -4.25 31.23
N TYR A 492 17.20 -4.48 30.02
CA TYR A 492 16.72 -3.42 29.14
C TYR A 492 15.52 -2.64 29.74
N LEU A 493 14.47 -3.35 30.17
CA LEU A 493 13.24 -2.75 30.70
C LEU A 493 13.47 -1.99 32.01
N ASP A 494 14.28 -2.54 32.92
CA ASP A 494 14.61 -1.90 34.20
C ASP A 494 15.35 -0.58 33.98
N ASN A 495 16.21 -0.50 32.95
CA ASN A 495 16.94 0.73 32.64
C ASN A 495 16.15 1.73 31.79
N ILE A 496 15.13 1.30 31.06
CA ILE A 496 14.10 2.21 30.57
C ILE A 496 13.41 2.89 31.77
N ALA A 497 12.96 2.10 32.75
CA ALA A 497 12.28 2.63 33.93
C ALA A 497 13.20 3.56 34.75
N ALA A 498 14.48 3.24 34.84
CA ALA A 498 15.49 4.04 35.53
C ALA A 498 16.02 5.25 34.71
N LYS A 499 15.62 5.40 33.44
CA LYS A 499 16.15 6.41 32.50
C LYS A 499 17.68 6.40 32.39
N ASN A 500 18.26 5.20 32.33
CA ASN A 500 19.70 5.02 32.18
C ASN A 500 20.03 4.51 30.78
N ASP A 501 20.28 5.44 29.86
CA ASP A 501 20.48 5.14 28.44
C ASP A 501 21.70 4.23 28.17
N ASP A 502 22.76 4.34 28.97
CA ASP A 502 23.98 3.56 28.75
C ASP A 502 23.77 2.09 29.15
N GLU A 503 23.15 1.84 30.29
CA GLU A 503 22.79 0.50 30.73
C GLU A 503 21.70 -0.13 29.87
N LEU A 504 20.77 0.68 29.36
CA LEU A 504 19.78 0.27 28.38
C LEU A 504 20.48 -0.26 27.11
N LYS A 505 21.43 0.49 26.55
CA LYS A 505 22.23 0.05 25.39
C LYS A 505 23.06 -1.20 25.70
N ARG A 506 23.57 -1.33 26.92
CA ARG A 506 24.30 -2.52 27.37
C ARG A 506 23.42 -3.75 27.41
N GLY A 507 22.19 -3.62 27.91
CA GLY A 507 21.17 -4.68 27.87
C GLY A 507 20.88 -5.18 26.45
N ILE A 508 20.67 -4.26 25.49
CA ILE A 508 20.53 -4.63 24.07
C ILE A 508 21.80 -5.32 23.56
N SER A 509 22.98 -4.79 23.92
CA SER A 509 24.27 -5.31 23.46
C SER A 509 24.51 -6.75 23.91
N HIS A 510 24.08 -7.13 25.13
CA HIS A 510 24.10 -8.52 25.56
C HIS A 510 23.30 -9.40 24.59
N ARG A 511 22.05 -9.03 24.32
CA ARG A 511 21.18 -9.78 23.42
C ARG A 511 21.76 -9.89 22.01
N MET A 512 22.33 -8.79 21.49
CA MET A 512 22.99 -8.76 20.19
C MET A 512 24.17 -9.72 20.11
N VAL A 513 25.02 -9.76 21.13
CA VAL A 513 26.16 -10.70 21.16
C VAL A 513 25.67 -12.16 21.13
N ARG A 514 24.62 -12.51 21.90
CA ARG A 514 24.04 -13.86 21.87
C ARG A 514 23.47 -14.20 20.49
N ALA A 515 22.74 -13.28 19.88
CA ALA A 515 22.17 -13.44 18.55
C ALA A 515 23.25 -13.67 17.50
N ILE A 516 24.35 -12.89 17.54
CA ILE A 516 25.46 -13.04 16.60
C ILE A 516 26.15 -14.40 16.76
N VAL A 517 26.40 -14.81 18.02
CA VAL A 517 26.99 -16.12 18.30
C VAL A 517 26.10 -17.25 17.79
N ASP A 518 24.79 -17.15 17.96
CA ASP A 518 23.86 -18.17 17.49
C ASP A 518 23.74 -18.22 15.97
N ILE A 519 23.53 -17.07 15.31
CA ILE A 519 23.26 -17.02 13.88
C ILE A 519 24.52 -17.35 13.07
N TRP A 520 25.67 -16.78 13.43
CA TRP A 520 26.95 -16.98 12.71
C TRP A 520 27.80 -18.11 13.30
N LYS A 521 27.29 -18.81 14.32
CA LYS A 521 27.98 -19.94 14.98
C LYS A 521 29.40 -19.59 15.44
N VAL A 522 29.57 -18.38 15.97
CA VAL A 522 30.85 -17.83 16.42
C VAL A 522 31.44 -18.67 17.57
N LYS A 523 32.75 -18.93 17.52
CA LYS A 523 33.44 -19.85 18.47
C LYS A 523 34.46 -19.18 19.40
N SER A 524 34.69 -17.88 19.28
CA SER A 524 35.62 -17.15 20.13
C SER A 524 35.33 -15.66 20.13
N LEU A 525 35.87 -14.95 21.12
CA LEU A 525 35.77 -13.50 21.22
C LEU A 525 36.40 -12.77 20.02
N GLU A 526 37.55 -13.25 19.53
CA GLU A 526 38.20 -12.70 18.35
C GLU A 526 37.32 -12.84 17.09
N LYS A 527 36.73 -14.02 16.88
CA LYS A 527 35.79 -14.26 15.78
C LYS A 527 34.53 -13.41 15.91
N LEU A 528 34.08 -13.10 17.13
CA LEU A 528 32.95 -12.20 17.36
C LEU A 528 33.26 -10.79 16.84
N PHE A 529 34.43 -10.23 17.16
CA PHE A 529 34.85 -8.93 16.64
C PHE A 529 34.92 -8.93 15.11
N PHE A 530 35.54 -9.95 14.52
CA PHE A 530 35.62 -10.10 13.06
C PHE A 530 34.23 -10.14 12.41
N THR A 531 33.33 -10.94 12.96
CA THR A 531 31.95 -11.08 12.46
C THR A 531 31.20 -9.75 12.54
N ILE A 532 31.36 -9.00 13.64
CA ILE A 532 30.74 -7.67 13.77
C ILE A 532 31.29 -6.71 12.70
N ASP A 533 32.60 -6.71 12.45
CA ASP A 533 33.22 -5.85 11.44
C ASP A 533 32.81 -6.21 10.01
N GLU A 534 32.64 -7.50 9.72
CA GLU A 534 32.09 -7.98 8.45
C GLU A 534 30.65 -7.51 8.26
N ILE A 535 29.78 -7.69 9.26
CA ILE A 535 28.39 -7.22 9.21
C ILE A 535 28.35 -5.70 9.00
N LEU A 536 29.14 -4.92 9.76
CA LEU A 536 29.22 -3.47 9.58
C LEU A 536 29.69 -3.06 8.18
N SER A 537 30.67 -3.78 7.62
CA SER A 537 31.18 -3.53 6.27
C SER A 537 30.11 -3.77 5.21
N ILE A 538 29.33 -4.86 5.35
CA ILE A 538 28.23 -5.18 4.44
C ILE A 538 27.14 -4.10 4.52
N LEU A 539 26.66 -3.79 5.73
CA LEU A 539 25.56 -2.85 5.93
C LEU A 539 25.90 -1.41 5.49
N ARG A 540 27.16 -0.99 5.62
CA ARG A 540 27.61 0.33 5.16
C ARG A 540 27.72 0.44 3.64
N LYS A 541 27.83 -0.69 2.93
CA LYS A 541 27.89 -0.74 1.47
C LYS A 541 26.52 -0.99 0.83
N SER A 542 25.50 -1.26 1.63
CA SER A 542 24.14 -1.52 1.18
C SER A 542 23.20 -0.36 1.56
N TYR A 543 22.13 -0.18 0.80
CA TYR A 543 21.09 0.81 1.11
C TYR A 543 20.01 0.20 2.00
N ASP A 544 19.29 1.05 2.73
CA ASP A 544 18.15 0.62 3.54
C ASP A 544 17.08 -0.07 2.68
N GLY A 545 16.62 -1.24 3.12
CA GLY A 545 15.67 -2.08 2.38
C GLY A 545 16.29 -3.02 1.34
N SER A 546 17.60 -2.93 1.07
CA SER A 546 18.29 -3.89 0.18
C SER A 546 18.26 -5.33 0.71
N GLN A 547 18.23 -6.31 -0.20
CA GLN A 547 18.49 -7.69 0.18
C GLN A 547 19.98 -7.85 0.50
N ASN A 548 20.30 -8.26 1.73
CA ASN A 548 21.67 -8.58 2.11
C ASN A 548 22.20 -9.75 1.26
N PRO A 549 23.50 -9.75 0.92
CA PRO A 549 24.11 -10.83 0.15
C PRO A 549 23.86 -12.18 0.83
N PRO A 550 23.54 -13.25 0.06
CA PRO A 550 23.30 -14.57 0.59
C PRO A 550 24.63 -15.22 1.04
N LYS A 551 25.10 -14.81 2.22
CA LYS A 551 26.40 -15.15 2.85
C LYS A 551 27.65 -14.65 2.13
#